data_AF-A0A699W7E0-F1
#
_entry.id   AF-A0A699W7E0-F1
#
_cell.length_a   1.000
_cell.length_b   1.000
_cell.length_c   1.000
_cell.angle_alpha   90.00
_cell.angle_beta   90.00
_cell.angle_gamma   90.00
#
_symmetry.space_group_name_H-M   'P 1'
#
loop_
_entity.id
_entity.type
_entity.pdbx_description
1 polymer ?
#
loop_
_entity_poly.entity_id
_entity_poly.type
_entity_poly.pdbx_seq_one_letter_code
_entity_poly.pdbx_strand_id
1 'polypeptide(L)'
;MLAVVYAFEKFWSYLIMNKCTVHTDHSILKYLFAKKDAKARLLRWVLLLQEFDFDVIDTKGAENLVADHLSRLEKPYENVLDPKEINETFTLE
;
A
#
# COMPACT_ATOMS: atom_id res chain seq x y z
N MET A 1 -2.61 -6.92 3.74
CA MET A 1 -2.47 -5.67 4.53
C MET A 1 -1.36 -4.76 4.02
N LEU A 2 -0.13 -5.25 3.80
CA LEU A 2 0.99 -4.40 3.33
C LEU A 2 0.68 -3.63 2.03
N ALA A 3 0.03 -4.27 1.05
CA ALA A 3 -0.36 -3.62 -0.20
C ALA A 3 -1.29 -2.41 0.02
N VAL A 4 -2.17 -2.46 1.03
CA VAL A 4 -3.06 -1.34 1.35
C VAL A 4 -2.26 -0.21 1.97
N VAL A 5 -1.44 -0.48 2.98
CA VAL A 5 -0.55 0.54 3.59
C VAL A 5 0.32 1.21 2.53
N TYR A 6 0.92 0.42 1.63
CA TYR A 6 1.72 0.92 0.53
C TYR A 6 0.93 1.83 -0.42
N ALA A 7 -0.31 1.46 -0.76
CA ALA A 7 -1.17 2.30 -1.60
C ALA A 7 -1.48 3.64 -0.92
N PHE A 8 -1.80 3.64 0.39
CA PHE A 8 -2.05 4.88 1.14
C PHE A 8 -0.83 5.79 1.21
N GLU A 9 0.37 5.23 1.43
CA GLU A 9 1.62 5.98 1.39
C GLU A 9 1.88 6.56 -0.01
N LYS A 10 1.68 5.74 -1.06
CA LYS A 10 1.97 6.15 -2.44
C LYS A 10 1.01 7.19 -2.97
N PHE A 11 -0.26 7.11 -2.59
CA PHE A 11 -1.33 8.00 -3.05
C PHE A 11 -1.74 9.02 -1.98
N TRP A 12 -0.88 9.29 -0.99
CA TRP A 12 -1.18 10.16 0.15
C TRP A 12 -1.77 11.51 -0.27
N SER A 13 -1.15 12.19 -1.24
CA SER A 13 -1.60 13.49 -1.75
C SER A 13 -3.02 13.47 -2.34
N TYR A 14 -3.47 12.32 -2.83
CA TYR A 14 -4.81 12.16 -3.40
C TYR A 14 -5.85 11.78 -2.34
N LEU A 15 -5.43 11.20 -1.21
CA LEU A 15 -6.32 10.60 -0.22
C LEU A 15 -6.53 11.46 1.04
N ILE A 16 -5.60 12.35 1.38
CA ILE A 16 -5.59 13.08 2.66
C ILE A 16 -6.84 13.93 2.95
N MET A 17 -7.53 14.42 1.91
CA MET A 17 -8.73 15.26 2.05
C MET A 17 -9.98 14.63 1.42
N ASN A 18 -9.88 13.38 0.96
CA ASN A 18 -10.94 12.73 0.21
C ASN A 18 -11.36 11.46 0.93
N LYS A 19 -12.68 11.28 1.08
CA LYS A 19 -13.22 10.02 1.52
C LYS A 19 -12.99 8.96 0.45
N CYS A 20 -12.34 7.86 0.80
CA CYS A 20 -12.08 6.77 -0.14
C CYS A 20 -12.71 5.44 0.31
N THR A 21 -12.88 4.52 -0.64
CA THR A 21 -13.43 3.20 -0.36
C THR A 21 -12.44 2.14 -0.80
N VAL A 22 -12.01 1.32 0.16
CA VAL A 22 -11.02 0.27 -0.05
C VAL A 22 -11.75 -1.06 -0.23
N HIS A 23 -11.75 -1.55 -1.46
CA HIS A 23 -12.19 -2.90 -1.79
C HIS A 23 -11.04 -3.87 -1.53
N THR A 24 -11.26 -4.85 -0.66
CA THR A 24 -10.24 -5.85 -0.31
C THR A 24 -10.90 -7.19 -0.08
N ASP A 25 -10.22 -8.26 -0.46
CA ASP A 25 -10.58 -9.65 -0.14
C ASP A 25 -10.07 -10.10 1.23
N HIS A 26 -9.54 -9.17 2.02
CA HIS A 26 -8.88 -9.44 3.27
C HIS A 26 -9.62 -8.79 4.45
N SER A 27 -10.69 -9.46 4.87
CA SER A 27 -11.60 -9.08 5.96
C SER A 27 -10.96 -8.62 7.28
N ILE A 28 -9.70 -8.98 7.56
CA ILE A 28 -8.97 -8.51 8.75
C ILE A 28 -8.85 -6.97 8.78
N LEU A 29 -8.84 -6.30 7.61
CA LEU A 29 -8.81 -4.83 7.56
C LEU A 29 -10.04 -4.19 8.18
N LYS A 30 -11.21 -4.84 8.05
CA LYS A 30 -12.47 -4.38 8.67
C LYS A 30 -12.39 -4.37 10.19
N TYR A 31 -11.63 -5.31 10.77
CA TYR A 31 -11.47 -5.45 12.21
C TYR A 31 -10.18 -4.82 12.74
N LEU A 32 -9.40 -4.15 11.88
CA LEU A 32 -8.08 -3.64 12.23
C LEU A 32 -8.16 -2.63 13.38
N PHE A 33 -9.13 -1.72 13.34
CA PHE A 33 -9.36 -0.70 14.38
C PHE A 33 -10.03 -1.23 15.64
N ALA A 34 -10.68 -2.41 15.57
CA ALA A 34 -11.39 -3.00 16.71
C ALA A 34 -10.48 -3.83 17.63
N LYS A 35 -9.26 -4.15 17.18
CA LYS A 35 -8.37 -5.07 17.89
C LYS A 35 -7.56 -4.35 18.98
N LYS A 36 -7.88 -4.64 20.24
CA LYS A 36 -7.21 -4.06 21.42
C LYS A 36 -5.75 -4.53 21.60
N ASP A 37 -5.46 -5.80 21.31
CA ASP A 37 -4.12 -6.39 21.45
C ASP A 37 -3.42 -6.57 20.09
N ALA A 38 -3.06 -5.44 19.48
CA ALA A 38 -2.34 -5.42 18.23
C ALA A 38 -0.82 -5.57 18.46
N LYS A 39 -0.14 -6.35 17.60
CA LYS A 39 1.34 -6.39 17.59
C LYS A 39 1.87 -5.00 17.20
N ALA A 40 3.06 -4.61 17.68
CA ALA A 40 3.66 -3.29 17.42
C ALA A 40 3.67 -2.89 15.93
N ARG A 41 3.89 -3.84 15.01
CA ARG A 41 3.83 -3.58 13.56
C ARG A 41 2.43 -3.20 13.07
N LEU A 42 1.39 -3.84 13.62
CA LEU A 42 0.01 -3.53 13.28
C LEU A 42 -0.41 -2.16 13.83
N LEU A 43 0.04 -1.81 15.05
CA LEU A 43 -0.18 -0.48 15.63
C LEU A 43 0.38 0.64 14.75
N ARG A 44 1.59 0.47 14.18
CA ARG A 44 2.16 1.46 13.24
C ARG A 44 1.28 1.67 12.01
N TRP A 45 0.75 0.58 11.45
CA TRP A 45 -0.17 0.67 10.31
C TRP A 45 -1.51 1.29 10.69
N VAL A 46 -2.04 1.00 11.87
CA VAL A 46 -3.26 1.64 12.39
C VAL A 46 -3.07 3.15 12.51
N LEU A 47 -1.94 3.60 13.07
CA LEU A 47 -1.63 5.02 13.22
C LEU A 47 -1.52 5.73 11.87
N LEU A 48 -0.90 5.08 10.88
CA LEU A 48 -0.79 5.62 9.52
C LEU A 48 -2.16 5.71 8.84
N LEU A 49 -2.96 4.65 8.95
CA LEU A 49 -4.27 4.58 8.32
C LEU A 49 -5.29 5.51 9.00
N GLN A 50 -5.14 5.81 10.30
CA GLN A 50 -5.98 6.76 11.03
C GLN A 50 -6.01 8.16 10.41
N GLU A 51 -4.96 8.55 9.69
CA GLU A 51 -4.88 9.88 9.06
C GLU A 51 -5.87 10.06 7.91
N PHE A 52 -6.39 8.95 7.36
CA PHE A 52 -7.27 8.94 6.20
C PHE A 52 -8.71 8.62 6.56
N ASP A 53 -9.66 9.24 5.87
CA ASP A 53 -11.08 8.87 5.93
C ASP A 53 -11.39 7.81 4.87
N PHE A 54 -11.59 6.57 5.29
CA PHE A 54 -11.89 5.49 4.36
C PHE A 54 -12.83 4.42 4.92
N ASP A 55 -13.66 3.89 4.03
CA ASP A 55 -14.51 2.73 4.30
C ASP A 55 -13.91 1.45 3.70
N VAL A 56 -14.00 0.34 4.44
CA VAL A 56 -13.50 -0.97 3.97
C VAL A 56 -14.66 -1.85 3.53
N ILE A 57 -14.64 -2.27 2.27
CA ILE A 57 -15.60 -3.22 1.69
C ILE A 57 -14.90 -4.55 1.44
N ASP A 58 -15.34 -5.58 2.17
CA ASP A 58 -14.91 -6.95 1.95
C ASP A 58 -15.51 -7.45 0.63
N THR A 59 -14.66 -7.66 -0.36
CA THR A 59 -15.02 -8.08 -1.72
C THR A 59 -14.52 -9.51 -1.89
N LYS A 60 -15.31 -10.40 -2.52
CA LYS A 60 -14.84 -11.79 -2.71
C LYS A 60 -13.56 -11.78 -3.55
N GLY A 61 -12.59 -12.63 -3.22
CA GLY A 61 -11.35 -12.74 -4.00
C GLY A 61 -11.59 -13.00 -5.50
N ALA A 62 -12.67 -13.72 -5.84
CA ALA A 62 -13.10 -13.96 -7.22
C ALA A 62 -13.57 -12.70 -7.96
N GLU A 63 -13.95 -11.64 -7.25
CA GLU A 63 -14.34 -10.34 -7.82
C GLU A 63 -13.14 -9.36 -7.82
N ASN A 64 -12.12 -9.61 -6.99
CA ASN A 64 -10.90 -8.81 -6.89
C ASN A 64 -9.82 -9.20 -7.92
N LEU A 65 -10.23 -9.59 -9.13
CA LEU A 65 -9.34 -10.15 -10.16
C LEU A 65 -8.24 -9.17 -10.57
N VAL A 66 -8.57 -7.89 -10.75
CA VAL A 66 -7.61 -6.88 -11.20
C VAL A 66 -6.45 -6.75 -10.21
N ALA A 67 -6.76 -6.63 -8.92
CA ALA A 67 -5.72 -6.52 -7.90
C ALA A 67 -4.91 -7.82 -7.76
N ASP A 68 -5.57 -8.99 -7.84
CA ASP A 68 -4.89 -10.29 -7.79
C ASP A 68 -3.94 -10.46 -8.97
N HIS A 69 -4.39 -10.17 -10.19
CA HIS A 69 -3.55 -10.21 -11.40
C HIS A 69 -2.37 -9.23 -11.32
N LEU A 70 -2.60 -7.98 -10.91
CA LEU A 70 -1.53 -7.00 -10.75
C LEU A 70 -0.54 -7.41 -9.65
N SER A 71 -1.00 -8.04 -8.57
CA SER A 71 -0.12 -8.50 -7.50
C SER A 71 0.77 -9.68 -7.90
N ARG A 72 0.32 -10.49 -8.87
CA ARG A 72 1.03 -11.65 -9.41
C ARG A 72 1.91 -11.31 -10.61
N LEU A 73 1.83 -10.08 -11.13
CA LEU A 73 2.65 -9.65 -12.24
C LEU A 73 4.13 -9.65 -11.81
N GLU A 74 4.96 -10.41 -12.51
CA GLU A 74 6.41 -10.33 -12.31
C GLU A 74 6.88 -8.91 -12.62
N LYS A 75 7.83 -8.41 -11.83
CA LYS A 75 8.47 -7.13 -12.09
C LYS A 75 9.73 -7.37 -12.93
N PRO A 76 9.67 -7.33 -14.27
CA PRO A 76 10.83 -7.61 -15.11
C PRO A 76 12.00 -6.64 -14.87
N TYR A 77 11.75 -5.48 -14.28
CA TYR A 77 12.75 -4.42 -14.06
C TYR A 77 13.42 -4.44 -12.69
N GLU A 78 12.95 -5.23 -11.70
CA GLU A 78 13.63 -5.32 -10.40
C GLU A 78 14.95 -6.11 -10.48
N ASN A 79 15.11 -6.98 -11.49
CA ASN A 79 16.33 -7.77 -11.71
C ASN A 79 17.36 -7.08 -12.63
N VAL A 80 17.07 -5.88 -13.14
CA VAL A 80 17.93 -5.16 -14.12
C VAL A 80 18.52 -3.86 -13.55
N LEU A 81 18.04 -3.41 -12.40
CA LEU A 81 18.66 -2.32 -11.65
C LEU A 81 19.87 -2.84 -10.87
N ASP A 82 20.88 -3.35 -11.59
CA ASP A 82 22.24 -3.15 -11.12
C ASP A 82 22.40 -1.65 -10.91
N PRO A 83 22.79 -1.17 -9.72
CA PRO A 83 23.12 0.23 -9.54
C PRO A 83 24.37 0.50 -10.38
N LYS A 84 24.20 0.79 -11.67
CA LYS A 84 25.22 1.48 -12.45
C LYS A 84 25.39 2.81 -11.75
N GLU A 85 26.48 2.93 -11.01
CA GLU A 85 26.95 4.17 -10.41
C GLU A 85 26.81 5.26 -11.46
N ILE A 86 25.86 6.16 -11.24
CA ILE A 86 25.78 7.40 -11.99
C ILE A 86 26.98 8.17 -11.46
N ASN A 87 28.09 8.11 -12.20
CA ASN A 87 29.21 9.00 -12.02
C ASN A 87 28.66 10.43 -12.17
N GLU A 88 28.48 11.12 -11.04
CA GLU A 88 28.17 12.55 -10.97
C GLU A 88 29.48 13.35 -11.04
N THR A 89 30.32 13.14 -12.06
CA THR A 89 31.42 14.09 -12.32
C THR A 89 30.83 15.28 -13.06
N PHE A 90 30.32 16.26 -12.31
CA PHE A 90 30.06 17.57 -12.88
C PHE A 90 31.40 18.23 -13.19
N THR A 91 31.73 18.33 -14.48
CA THR A 91 32.84 19.18 -14.94
C THR A 91 32.45 20.63 -14.70
N LEU A 92 33.09 21.26 -13.73
CA LEU A 92 33.06 22.71 -13.57
C LEU A 92 33.98 23.27 -14.66
N GLU A 93 33.41 24.07 -15.57
CA GLU A 93 34.18 25.03 -16.37
C GLU A 93 34.85 26.08 -15.45
#